data_AF-A0A8B6F3N6-F1
#
_entry.id   AF-A0A8B6F3N6-F1
#
_cell.length_a   1.000
_cell.length_b   1.000
_cell.length_c   1.000
_cell.angle_alpha   90.00
_cell.angle_beta   90.00
_cell.angle_gamma   90.00
#
_symmetry.space_group_name_H-M   'P 1'
#
loop_
_entity.id
_entity.type
_entity.pdbx_description
1 polymer ?
#
loop_
_entity_poly.entity_id
_entity_poly.type
_entity_poly.pdbx_seq_one_letter_code
_entity_poly.pdbx_strand_id
1 'polypeptide(L)'
;MVKINRGRLTISANIILTASLITRTFTFGFIMMLILMKVNNDILNEDVIKIIDIEILAGMPLGTTVKSVVFSFIGVFVLELVSGIFGIWGAIGRKKRILAVNVLMSSFMIVVYLINIVNLSIIYDKKTHLNDTLSNYTLAYQATTPYIKHYISYTYWEKTFPNFLKKLGCQNSYPEIYHCGSVYIQKLDTYLEIYIGISVTCIVCQIVTIVAAEYTFRKLEFKEKKPSISENKYYLMLSLKHGIFRSLIIFIKENWNRSKVVVVSVLLKIGSLTAGVGLLGLGLTLLGDEFINNSSLKHIFYKLQFHNYYFYDILVGLAAASVVLGTVTSTVAVLGLVGSWKKSPILLVTSSTLSLVLHVPRILAVAFWIFFIAKINGGMKFQLSLQQLGYFIPGFGNVITTKWNDMIMTLQCCGVNHSNETHTTQGIIFCCKNAHPRILDSAEHNTISYTSFDYFGGCGGYKTETCAGVILFKTQMFVGWFLAIVLLQIVLEIIGFVFVSKEYLIIMLTESAENPTGATLNAKSVIFRKMCKEIKSFCVSNWKR
;
A
#
# COMPACT_ATOMS: atom_id res chain seq x y z
N MET A 1 32.15 42.95 -4.71
CA MET A 1 32.70 41.61 -5.00
C MET A 1 32.48 40.70 -3.80
N VAL A 2 31.52 39.79 -3.87
CA VAL A 2 31.36 38.73 -2.85
C VAL A 2 32.43 37.68 -3.13
N LYS A 3 33.44 37.57 -2.28
CA LYS A 3 34.35 36.41 -2.28
C LYS A 3 33.49 35.17 -2.02
N ILE A 4 33.10 34.47 -3.08
CA ILE A 4 32.58 33.12 -3.00
C ILE A 4 33.77 32.28 -2.55
N ASN A 5 33.97 32.21 -1.24
CA ASN A 5 34.89 31.26 -0.65
C ASN A 5 34.39 29.89 -1.13
N ARG A 6 35.17 29.22 -2.01
CA ARG A 6 34.99 27.81 -2.40
C ARG A 6 35.11 26.97 -1.13
N GLY A 7 34.02 26.97 -0.36
CA GLY A 7 33.96 26.38 0.95
C GLY A 7 33.88 24.88 0.79
N ARG A 8 34.88 24.17 1.29
CA ARG A 8 34.75 22.75 1.60
C ARG A 8 33.40 22.54 2.28
N LEU A 9 32.60 21.59 1.75
CA LEU A 9 31.42 21.11 2.44
C LEU A 9 31.79 20.83 3.89
N THR A 10 30.97 21.32 4.82
CA THR A 10 31.21 21.06 6.23
C THR A 10 31.22 19.56 6.45
N ILE A 11 32.14 19.04 7.26
CA ILE A 11 32.27 17.59 7.57
C ILE A 11 30.90 16.96 7.86
N SER A 12 30.02 17.66 8.55
CA SER A 12 28.66 17.18 8.86
C SER A 12 27.71 17.10 7.66
N ALA A 13 27.85 17.99 6.67
CA ALA A 13 27.13 17.89 5.41
C ALA A 13 27.64 16.71 4.57
N ASN A 14 28.95 16.42 4.63
CA ASN A 14 29.49 15.20 4.04
C ASN A 14 28.97 13.95 4.75
N ILE A 15 28.91 13.93 6.09
CA ILE A 15 28.35 12.79 6.83
C ILE A 15 26.87 12.56 6.47
N ILE A 16 26.05 13.61 6.43
CA ILE A 16 24.63 13.50 6.03
C ILE A 16 24.52 13.00 4.59
N LEU A 17 25.33 13.54 3.68
CA LEU A 17 25.34 13.15 2.28
C LEU A 17 25.75 11.69 2.11
N THR A 18 26.83 11.27 2.78
CA THR A 18 27.32 9.89 2.76
C THR A 18 26.31 8.93 3.39
N ALA A 19 25.76 9.24 4.58
CA ALA A 19 24.75 8.41 5.22
C ALA A 19 23.49 8.29 4.34
N SER A 20 22.99 9.39 3.78
CA SER A 20 21.84 9.38 2.88
C SER A 20 22.11 8.59 1.59
N LEU A 21 23.30 8.71 1.00
CA LEU A 21 23.71 7.94 -0.17
C LEU A 21 23.82 6.44 0.14
N ILE A 22 24.37 6.09 1.30
CA ILE A 22 24.46 4.71 1.78
C ILE A 22 23.05 4.13 1.97
N THR A 23 22.16 4.82 2.68
CA THR A 23 20.76 4.37 2.85
C THR A 23 20.10 4.15 1.50
N ARG A 24 20.28 5.07 0.53
CA ARG A 24 19.73 4.94 -0.82
C ARG A 24 20.28 3.75 -1.59
N THR A 25 21.56 3.45 -1.39
CA THR A 25 22.19 2.28 -2.02
C THR A 25 21.59 0.99 -1.44
N PHE A 26 21.36 0.95 -0.12
CA PHE A 26 20.68 -0.18 0.53
C PHE A 26 19.21 -0.30 0.14
N THR A 27 18.49 0.81 -0.01
CA THR A 27 17.08 0.77 -0.42
C THR A 27 16.92 0.37 -1.89
N PHE A 28 17.87 0.73 -2.74
CA PHE A 28 17.99 0.15 -4.08
C PHE A 28 18.24 -1.37 -4.00
N GLY A 29 18.96 -1.84 -2.98
CA GLY A 29 19.09 -3.25 -2.65
C GLY A 29 17.75 -3.97 -2.47
N PHE A 30 16.72 -3.34 -1.89
CA PHE A 30 15.37 -3.93 -1.83
C PHE A 30 14.78 -4.16 -3.23
N ILE A 31 14.92 -3.18 -4.13
CA ILE A 31 14.41 -3.30 -5.51
C ILE A 31 15.17 -4.42 -6.25
N MET A 32 16.49 -4.46 -6.09
CA MET A 32 17.31 -5.52 -6.68
C MET A 32 16.93 -6.91 -6.13
N MET A 33 16.70 -7.02 -4.82
CA MET A 33 16.26 -8.28 -4.21
C MET A 33 14.85 -8.68 -4.68
N LEU A 34 13.93 -7.73 -4.83
CA LEU A 34 12.62 -7.98 -5.42
C LEU A 34 12.75 -8.51 -6.86
N ILE A 35 13.59 -7.87 -7.68
CA ILE A 35 13.87 -8.30 -9.05
C ILE A 35 14.49 -9.71 -9.05
N LEU A 36 15.46 -9.98 -8.17
CA LEU A 36 16.09 -11.30 -8.04
C LEU A 36 15.10 -12.39 -7.60
N MET A 37 14.24 -12.10 -6.61
CA MET A 37 13.18 -12.99 -6.17
C MET A 37 12.16 -13.27 -7.28
N LYS A 38 11.88 -12.28 -8.13
CA LYS A 38 10.91 -12.40 -9.22
C LYS A 38 11.50 -13.08 -10.46
N VAL A 39 12.70 -12.69 -10.89
CA VAL A 39 13.30 -13.08 -12.18
C VAL A 39 14.21 -14.29 -12.05
N ASN A 40 15.04 -14.36 -11.00
CA ASN A 40 16.11 -15.36 -10.92
C ASN A 40 15.71 -16.61 -10.13
N ASN A 41 14.87 -16.45 -9.10
CA ASN A 41 14.53 -17.54 -8.19
C ASN A 41 13.07 -17.97 -8.24
N ASP A 42 12.23 -17.34 -9.07
CA ASP A 42 10.81 -17.64 -9.25
C ASP A 42 9.99 -17.69 -7.93
N ILE A 43 10.52 -17.15 -6.83
CA ILE A 43 9.87 -17.18 -5.50
C ILE A 43 8.58 -16.36 -5.52
N LEU A 44 8.64 -15.21 -6.19
CA LEU A 44 7.49 -14.33 -6.37
C LEU A 44 6.79 -14.57 -7.71
N ASN A 45 7.01 -15.74 -8.31
CA ASN A 45 6.23 -16.12 -9.47
C ASN A 45 4.78 -16.39 -9.03
N GLU A 46 3.81 -15.94 -9.84
CA GLU A 46 2.38 -16.10 -9.56
C GLU A 46 2.00 -17.56 -9.29
N ASP A 47 2.60 -18.46 -10.07
CA ASP A 47 2.49 -19.89 -9.94
C ASP A 47 2.86 -20.40 -8.53
N VAL A 48 3.94 -19.86 -7.96
CA VAL A 48 4.46 -20.22 -6.64
C VAL A 48 3.64 -19.57 -5.54
N ILE A 49 3.25 -18.32 -5.74
CA ILE A 49 2.40 -17.57 -4.80
C ILE A 49 1.06 -18.27 -4.59
N LYS A 50 0.41 -18.75 -5.66
CA LYS A 50 -0.86 -19.49 -5.58
C LYS A 50 -0.74 -20.80 -4.80
N ILE A 51 0.40 -21.49 -4.90
CA ILE A 51 0.67 -22.70 -4.13
C ILE A 51 0.78 -22.35 -2.63
N ILE A 52 1.48 -21.26 -2.31
CA ILE A 52 1.68 -20.81 -0.93
C ILE A 52 0.40 -20.21 -0.34
N ASP A 53 -0.46 -19.62 -1.16
CA ASP A 53 -1.75 -19.05 -0.76
C ASP A 53 -2.76 -20.07 -0.22
N ILE A 54 -2.45 -21.37 -0.30
CA ILE A 54 -3.19 -22.39 0.45
C ILE A 54 -3.05 -22.17 1.96
N GLU A 55 -1.90 -21.64 2.41
CA GLU A 55 -1.71 -21.27 3.80
C GLU A 55 -2.33 -19.91 4.09
N ILE A 56 -3.10 -19.85 5.18
CA ILE A 56 -3.80 -18.65 5.61
C ILE A 56 -3.11 -18.09 6.87
N LEU A 57 -2.56 -16.89 6.75
CA LEU A 57 -1.96 -16.13 7.85
C LEU A 57 -2.96 -15.07 8.34
N ALA A 58 -3.54 -15.29 9.53
CA ALA A 58 -4.49 -14.36 10.14
C ALA A 58 -5.66 -13.96 9.20
N GLY A 59 -6.15 -14.90 8.40
CA GLY A 59 -7.21 -14.68 7.42
C GLY A 59 -6.74 -14.14 6.06
N MET A 60 -5.43 -13.94 5.85
CA MET A 60 -4.85 -13.50 4.59
C MET A 60 -4.04 -14.63 3.93
N PRO A 61 -4.11 -14.83 2.60
CA PRO A 61 -3.28 -15.80 1.90
C PRO A 61 -1.79 -15.48 2.07
N LEU A 62 -0.99 -16.48 2.45
CA LEU A 62 0.40 -16.28 2.85
C LEU A 62 1.27 -15.77 1.70
N GLY A 63 1.16 -16.34 0.50
CA GLY A 63 1.93 -15.94 -0.67
C GLY A 63 1.64 -14.49 -1.09
N THR A 64 0.37 -14.10 -1.09
CA THR A 64 -0.09 -12.73 -1.33
C THR A 64 0.42 -11.79 -0.24
N THR A 65 0.48 -12.24 1.01
CA THR A 65 1.06 -11.47 2.12
C THR A 65 2.56 -11.26 1.92
N VAL A 66 3.31 -12.31 1.56
CA VAL A 66 4.74 -12.21 1.21
C VAL A 66 4.93 -11.22 0.07
N LYS A 67 4.17 -11.37 -1.03
CA LYS A 67 4.19 -10.43 -2.16
C LYS A 67 3.95 -9.00 -1.68
N SER A 68 2.86 -8.75 -0.95
CA SER A 68 2.50 -7.42 -0.46
C SER A 68 3.60 -6.79 0.39
N VAL A 69 4.17 -7.53 1.35
CA VAL A 69 5.25 -7.05 2.21
C VAL A 69 6.49 -6.71 1.39
N VAL A 70 6.90 -7.56 0.46
CA VAL A 70 8.06 -7.30 -0.41
C VAL A 70 7.80 -6.07 -1.32
N PHE A 71 6.62 -5.96 -1.91
CA PHE A 71 6.26 -4.81 -2.76
C PHE A 71 6.14 -3.50 -1.97
N SER A 72 5.79 -3.54 -0.69
CA SER A 72 5.73 -2.35 0.17
C SER A 72 7.07 -1.60 0.23
N PHE A 73 8.19 -2.31 0.08
CA PHE A 73 9.53 -1.71 0.07
C PHE A 73 9.77 -0.79 -1.14
N ILE A 74 9.01 -0.92 -2.23
CA ILE A 74 9.06 0.05 -3.34
C ILE A 74 8.54 1.41 -2.87
N GLY A 75 7.44 1.42 -2.10
CA GLY A 75 6.91 2.65 -1.51
C GLY A 75 7.90 3.27 -0.53
N VAL A 76 8.53 2.45 0.31
CA VAL A 76 9.60 2.86 1.23
C VAL A 76 10.77 3.50 0.48
N PHE A 77 11.19 2.93 -0.65
CA PHE A 77 12.25 3.49 -1.48
C PHE A 77 11.93 4.91 -1.97
N VAL A 78 10.71 5.16 -2.45
CA VAL A 78 10.29 6.50 -2.89
C VAL A 78 10.31 7.49 -1.73
N LEU A 79 9.83 7.10 -0.55
CA LEU A 79 9.85 7.94 0.65
C LEU A 79 11.30 8.27 1.07
N GLU A 80 12.21 7.31 0.99
CA GLU A 80 13.63 7.51 1.29
C GLU A 80 14.33 8.44 0.30
N LEU A 81 13.97 8.34 -0.98
CA LEU A 81 14.50 9.23 -2.02
C LEU A 81 14.12 10.69 -1.69
N VAL A 82 12.84 10.91 -1.39
CA VAL A 82 12.30 12.23 -0.99
C VAL A 82 12.95 12.74 0.30
N SER A 83 13.03 11.89 1.33
CA SER A 83 13.67 12.21 2.61
C SER A 83 15.12 12.67 2.39
N GLY A 84 15.91 11.89 1.65
CA GLY A 84 17.30 12.24 1.36
C GLY A 84 17.45 13.54 0.55
N ILE A 85 16.51 13.87 -0.35
CA ILE A 85 16.55 15.15 -1.09
C ILE A 85 16.41 16.31 -0.10
N PHE A 86 15.48 16.20 0.85
CA PHE A 86 15.34 17.19 1.91
C PHE A 86 16.59 17.25 2.80
N GLY A 87 17.18 16.12 3.18
CA GLY A 87 18.42 16.07 3.97
C GLY A 87 19.57 16.82 3.28
N ILE A 88 19.84 16.50 2.02
CA ILE A 88 20.90 17.15 1.22
C ILE A 88 20.60 18.64 1.02
N TRP A 89 19.36 18.99 0.66
CA TRP A 89 18.98 20.39 0.45
C TRP A 89 19.06 21.21 1.73
N GLY A 90 18.67 20.64 2.88
CA GLY A 90 18.78 21.27 4.18
C GLY A 90 20.22 21.50 4.59
N ALA A 91 21.11 20.53 4.34
CA ALA A 91 22.53 20.62 4.65
C ALA A 91 23.26 21.63 3.75
N ILE A 92 23.09 21.54 2.42
CA ILE A 92 23.76 22.43 1.45
C ILE A 92 23.20 23.85 1.56
N GLY A 93 21.87 23.98 1.60
CA GLY A 93 21.19 25.26 1.72
C GLY A 93 21.35 25.92 3.09
N ARG A 94 21.93 25.20 4.07
CA ARG A 94 22.08 25.63 5.47
C ARG A 94 20.75 26.09 6.09
N LYS A 95 19.64 25.46 5.68
CA LYS A 95 18.29 25.83 6.12
C LYS A 95 17.85 24.92 7.26
N LYS A 96 17.91 25.45 8.50
CA LYS A 96 17.51 24.76 9.74
C LYS A 96 16.16 24.04 9.65
N ARG A 97 15.16 24.69 9.02
CA ARG A 97 13.81 24.13 8.88
C ARG A 97 13.77 22.88 8.02
N ILE A 98 14.46 22.88 6.88
CA ILE A 98 14.51 21.72 5.99
C ILE A 98 15.21 20.55 6.69
N LEU A 99 16.25 20.85 7.46
CA LEU A 99 16.97 19.84 8.24
C LEU A 99 16.08 19.22 9.34
N ALA A 100 15.21 20.01 9.99
CA ALA A 100 14.24 19.49 10.95
C ALA A 100 13.18 18.59 10.29
N VAL A 101 12.73 18.94 9.07
CA VAL A 101 11.83 18.10 8.26
C VAL A 101 12.47 16.77 7.92
N ASN A 102 13.74 16.79 7.52
CA ASN A 102 14.50 15.56 7.27
C ASN A 102 14.55 14.68 8.53
N VAL A 103 14.81 15.25 9.70
CA VAL A 103 14.80 14.48 10.97
C VAL A 103 13.43 13.85 11.22
N LEU A 104 12.34 14.58 11.03
CA LEU A 104 10.98 14.04 11.18
C LEU A 104 10.69 12.91 10.20
N MET A 105 11.06 13.09 8.93
CA MET A 105 10.90 12.05 7.90
C MET A 105 11.74 10.82 8.24
N SER A 106 13.01 10.99 8.59
CA SER A 106 13.88 9.90 9.05
C SER A 106 13.31 9.16 10.27
N SER A 107 12.75 9.87 11.26
CA SER A 107 12.09 9.24 12.41
C SER A 107 10.85 8.44 12.00
N PHE A 108 10.04 8.95 11.07
CA PHE A 108 8.91 8.21 10.53
C PHE A 108 9.36 6.95 9.78
N MET A 109 10.42 7.03 8.97
CA MET A 109 10.96 5.88 8.24
C MET A 109 11.44 4.78 9.19
N ILE A 110 12.02 5.11 10.35
CA ILE A 110 12.37 4.11 11.37
C ILE A 110 11.14 3.31 11.80
N VAL A 111 9.99 3.96 12.02
CA VAL A 111 8.74 3.27 12.39
C VAL A 111 8.26 2.37 11.26
N VAL A 112 8.31 2.84 10.02
CA VAL A 112 7.95 2.03 8.84
C VAL A 112 8.83 0.78 8.72
N TYR A 113 10.15 0.91 8.91
CA TYR A 113 11.06 -0.24 8.91
C TYR A 113 10.77 -1.21 10.05
N LEU A 114 10.44 -0.71 11.25
CA LEU A 114 10.05 -1.59 12.37
C LEU A 114 8.77 -2.38 12.06
N ILE A 115 7.75 -1.74 11.46
CA ILE A 115 6.52 -2.42 11.02
C ILE A 115 6.86 -3.50 9.98
N ASN A 116 7.69 -3.18 9.00
CA ASN A 116 8.09 -4.16 7.98
C ASN A 116 8.92 -5.31 8.56
N ILE A 117 9.80 -5.05 9.53
CA ILE A 117 10.54 -6.10 10.25
C ILE A 117 9.55 -7.00 10.99
N VAL A 118 8.56 -6.45 11.70
CA VAL A 118 7.53 -7.26 12.38
C VAL A 118 6.77 -8.13 11.37
N ASN A 119 6.34 -7.57 10.24
CA ASN A 119 5.64 -8.33 9.21
C ASN A 119 6.51 -9.45 8.62
N LEU A 120 7.78 -9.17 8.34
CA LEU A 120 8.75 -10.17 7.87
C LEU A 120 9.02 -11.24 8.92
N SER A 121 9.09 -10.88 10.20
CA SER A 121 9.27 -11.83 11.30
C SER A 121 8.07 -12.76 11.47
N ILE A 122 6.85 -12.28 11.24
CA ILE A 122 5.64 -13.12 11.25
C ILE A 122 5.69 -14.13 10.09
N ILE A 123 6.09 -13.69 8.90
CA ILE A 123 6.29 -14.59 7.75
C ILE A 123 7.39 -15.61 8.06
N TYR A 124 8.48 -15.16 8.67
CA TYR A 124 9.63 -15.98 9.03
C TYR A 124 9.24 -17.09 10.03
N ASP A 125 8.43 -16.77 11.04
CA ASP A 125 7.93 -17.76 12.03
C ASP A 125 7.09 -18.86 11.37
N LYS A 126 6.36 -18.52 10.31
CA LYS A 126 5.48 -19.46 9.59
C LYS A 126 6.20 -20.37 8.60
N LYS A 127 7.50 -20.18 8.36
CA LYS A 127 8.25 -20.96 7.35
C LYS A 127 8.32 -22.45 7.66
N THR A 128 8.37 -22.84 8.94
CA THR A 128 8.42 -24.25 9.36
C THR A 128 7.13 -24.98 9.00
N HIS A 129 5.98 -24.37 9.33
CA HIS A 129 4.68 -24.89 8.94
C HIS A 129 4.53 -24.98 7.41
N LEU A 130 5.01 -23.96 6.68
CA LEU A 130 5.00 -24.00 5.22
C LEU A 130 5.86 -25.14 4.66
N ASN A 131 7.00 -25.44 5.28
CA ASN A 131 7.83 -26.58 4.89
C ASN A 131 7.09 -27.92 5.07
N ASP A 132 6.43 -28.10 6.21
CA ASP A 132 5.67 -29.32 6.51
C ASP A 132 4.50 -29.48 5.54
N THR A 133 3.78 -28.39 5.28
CA THR A 133 2.69 -28.36 4.30
C THR A 133 3.19 -28.70 2.90
N LEU A 134 4.27 -28.06 2.43
CA LEU A 134 4.86 -28.34 1.12
C LEU A 134 5.34 -29.80 1.03
N SER A 135 6.00 -30.31 2.08
CA SER A 135 6.46 -31.69 2.18
C SER A 135 5.30 -32.68 2.06
N ASN A 136 4.21 -32.45 2.81
CA ASN A 136 2.99 -33.24 2.73
C ASN A 136 2.35 -33.19 1.33
N TYR A 137 2.38 -32.04 0.66
CA TYR A 137 1.92 -31.92 -0.73
C TYR A 137 2.81 -32.69 -1.71
N THR A 138 4.13 -32.63 -1.58
CA THR A 138 5.05 -33.46 -2.39
C THR A 138 4.82 -34.95 -2.16
N LEU A 139 4.62 -35.36 -0.91
CA LEU A 139 4.30 -36.74 -0.54
C LEU A 139 3.00 -37.21 -1.18
N ALA A 140 1.93 -36.41 -1.07
CA ALA A 140 0.66 -36.68 -1.73
C ALA A 140 0.81 -36.73 -3.26
N TYR A 141 1.67 -35.87 -3.83
CA TYR A 141 1.96 -35.82 -5.26
C TYR A 141 2.70 -37.07 -5.76
N GLN A 142 3.56 -37.65 -4.94
CA GLN A 142 4.31 -38.87 -5.27
C GLN A 142 3.51 -40.14 -5.03
N ALA A 143 2.73 -40.20 -3.94
CA ALA A 143 1.89 -41.34 -3.58
C ALA A 143 0.76 -41.58 -4.61
N THR A 144 0.46 -40.59 -5.45
CA THR A 144 -0.45 -40.77 -6.59
C THR A 144 0.22 -41.64 -7.65
N THR A 145 -0.27 -42.88 -7.78
CA THR A 145 0.27 -43.95 -8.65
C THR A 145 0.40 -43.53 -10.12
N PRO A 146 1.28 -44.17 -10.94
CA PRO A 146 1.47 -43.85 -12.36
C PRO A 146 0.17 -43.80 -13.16
N TYR A 147 -0.78 -44.66 -12.80
CA TYR A 147 -2.11 -44.74 -13.41
C TYR A 147 -2.94 -43.47 -13.13
N ILE A 148 -2.83 -42.92 -11.93
CA ILE A 148 -3.46 -41.64 -11.58
C ILE A 148 -2.63 -40.50 -12.18
N LYS A 149 -1.29 -40.55 -12.21
CA LYS A 149 -0.40 -39.57 -12.89
C LYS A 149 -0.76 -39.35 -14.35
N HIS A 150 -1.12 -40.41 -15.08
CA HIS A 150 -1.55 -40.29 -16.48
C HIS A 150 -2.93 -39.58 -16.61
N TYR A 151 -3.83 -39.79 -15.66
CA TYR A 151 -5.14 -39.12 -15.58
C TYR A 151 -5.07 -37.67 -15.06
N ILE A 152 -4.01 -37.38 -14.30
CA ILE A 152 -3.60 -36.11 -13.69
C ILE A 152 -3.01 -35.09 -14.68
N SER A 153 -2.69 -35.58 -15.88
CA SER A 153 -1.75 -35.03 -16.87
C SER A 153 -2.14 -33.71 -17.57
N TYR A 154 -3.12 -32.98 -17.08
CA TYR A 154 -3.70 -31.86 -17.83
C TYR A 154 -3.95 -30.58 -17.03
N THR A 155 -3.69 -30.63 -15.73
CA THR A 155 -4.29 -29.69 -14.78
C THR A 155 -3.37 -28.51 -14.51
N TYR A 156 -3.90 -27.34 -14.11
CA TYR A 156 -3.05 -26.19 -13.77
C TYR A 156 -1.94 -26.60 -12.79
N TRP A 157 -2.22 -27.46 -11.81
CA TRP A 157 -1.20 -27.99 -10.91
C TRP A 157 -0.15 -28.90 -11.59
N GLU A 158 -0.45 -29.61 -12.66
CA GLU A 158 0.54 -30.47 -13.34
C GLU A 158 1.40 -29.70 -14.36
N LYS A 159 0.97 -28.53 -14.81
CA LYS A 159 1.90 -27.56 -15.44
C LYS A 159 2.66 -26.79 -14.37
N THR A 160 1.95 -26.26 -13.38
CA THR A 160 2.49 -25.29 -12.42
C THR A 160 3.38 -25.93 -11.36
N PHE A 161 3.03 -27.10 -10.82
CA PHE A 161 3.80 -27.76 -9.76
C PHE A 161 5.07 -28.43 -10.29
N PRO A 162 5.07 -29.18 -11.40
CA PRO A 162 6.31 -29.61 -12.06
C PRO A 162 7.14 -28.45 -12.58
N ASN A 163 6.53 -27.36 -13.08
CA ASN A 163 7.30 -26.15 -13.40
C ASN A 163 7.89 -25.52 -12.15
N PHE A 164 7.17 -25.50 -11.03
CA PHE A 164 7.68 -25.05 -9.73
C PHE A 164 8.85 -25.92 -9.27
N LEU A 165 8.70 -27.25 -9.26
CA LEU A 165 9.78 -28.19 -8.93
C LEU A 165 10.97 -28.03 -9.89
N LYS A 166 10.72 -27.93 -11.19
CA LYS A 166 11.75 -27.69 -12.22
C LYS A 166 12.49 -26.37 -11.99
N LYS A 167 11.77 -25.29 -11.66
CA LYS A 167 12.34 -23.97 -11.35
C LYS A 167 13.14 -23.97 -10.04
N LEU A 168 12.75 -24.84 -9.11
CA LEU A 168 13.54 -25.10 -7.91
C LEU A 168 14.77 -25.98 -8.15
N GLY A 169 14.96 -26.51 -9.36
CA GLY A 169 16.06 -27.40 -9.69
C GLY A 169 15.83 -28.84 -9.22
N CYS A 170 14.59 -29.18 -8.88
CA CYS A 170 14.19 -30.51 -8.46
C CYS A 170 13.69 -31.33 -9.65
N GLN A 171 14.55 -32.12 -10.28
CA GLN A 171 14.13 -33.01 -11.37
C GLN A 171 14.35 -34.50 -11.05
N ASN A 172 13.25 -35.25 -11.17
CA ASN A 172 13.09 -36.66 -11.56
C ASN A 172 13.79 -37.81 -10.80
N SER A 173 14.68 -37.58 -9.84
CA SER A 173 15.22 -38.67 -9.00
C SER A 173 14.48 -38.77 -7.66
N TYR A 174 13.92 -39.94 -7.34
CA TYR A 174 13.71 -40.32 -5.94
C TYR A 174 15.11 -40.55 -5.34
N PRO A 175 15.55 -39.90 -4.24
CA PRO A 175 14.80 -39.21 -3.16
C PRO A 175 14.81 -37.65 -3.17
N GLU A 176 15.29 -36.99 -4.23
CA GLU A 176 15.53 -35.53 -4.24
C GLU A 176 14.27 -34.67 -4.09
N ILE A 177 13.09 -35.20 -4.41
CA ILE A 177 11.82 -34.47 -4.35
C ILE A 177 11.43 -34.09 -2.90
N TYR A 178 11.81 -34.89 -1.90
CA TYR A 178 11.58 -34.57 -0.49
C TYR A 178 12.32 -33.31 -0.04
N HIS A 179 13.42 -32.99 -0.70
CA HIS A 179 14.23 -31.82 -0.38
C HIS A 179 13.75 -30.53 -1.05
N CYS A 180 12.75 -30.57 -1.94
CA CYS A 180 12.32 -29.38 -2.68
C CYS A 180 11.63 -28.33 -1.82
N GLY A 181 10.79 -28.78 -0.88
CA GLY A 181 10.23 -27.90 0.15
C GLY A 181 11.35 -27.19 0.90
N SER A 182 12.37 -27.94 1.35
CA SER A 182 13.51 -27.37 2.04
C SER A 182 14.36 -26.43 1.17
N VAL A 183 14.53 -26.70 -0.13
CA VAL A 183 15.24 -25.80 -1.06
C VAL A 183 14.47 -24.49 -1.26
N TYR A 184 13.15 -24.55 -1.44
CA TYR A 184 12.31 -23.35 -1.53
C TYR A 184 12.38 -22.54 -0.24
N ILE A 185 12.21 -23.20 0.91
CA ILE A 185 12.27 -22.56 2.22
C ILE A 185 13.64 -21.96 2.46
N GLN A 186 14.73 -22.64 2.13
CA GLN A 186 16.08 -22.10 2.24
C GLN A 186 16.28 -20.83 1.41
N LYS A 187 15.76 -20.81 0.17
CA LYS A 187 15.81 -19.60 -0.67
C LYS A 187 14.98 -18.48 -0.05
N LEU A 188 13.72 -18.76 0.33
CA LEU A 188 12.84 -17.79 0.99
C LEU A 188 13.48 -17.24 2.27
N ASP A 189 14.10 -18.11 3.06
CA ASP A 189 14.79 -17.80 4.30
C ASP A 189 15.94 -16.82 4.06
N THR A 190 16.82 -17.16 3.10
CA THR A 190 17.93 -16.30 2.69
C THR A 190 17.43 -14.90 2.31
N TYR A 191 16.32 -14.81 1.56
CA TYR A 191 15.74 -13.53 1.20
C TYR A 191 15.17 -12.78 2.40
N LEU A 192 14.37 -13.44 3.24
CA LEU A 192 13.79 -12.81 4.44
C LEU A 192 14.88 -12.28 5.37
N GLU A 193 15.95 -13.05 5.60
CA GLU A 193 17.12 -12.61 6.36
C GLU A 193 17.79 -11.40 5.74
N ILE A 194 17.99 -11.39 4.41
CA ILE A 194 18.54 -10.24 3.70
C ILE A 194 17.62 -9.02 3.85
N TYR A 195 16.29 -9.15 3.69
CA TYR A 195 15.36 -8.04 3.85
C TYR A 195 15.38 -7.48 5.28
N ILE A 196 15.43 -8.35 6.29
CA ILE A 196 15.55 -7.94 7.70
C ILE A 196 16.89 -7.24 7.92
N GLY A 197 18.00 -7.82 7.44
CA GLY A 197 19.34 -7.23 7.57
C GLY A 197 19.47 -5.87 6.90
N ILE A 198 18.95 -5.71 5.68
CA ILE A 198 18.91 -4.42 4.98
C ILE A 198 18.02 -3.43 5.75
N SER A 199 16.88 -3.87 6.29
CA SER A 199 15.98 -3.00 7.08
C SER A 199 16.63 -2.52 8.38
N VAL A 200 17.30 -3.40 9.12
CA VAL A 200 18.09 -3.04 10.32
C VAL A 200 19.21 -2.07 9.95
N THR A 201 19.93 -2.34 8.85
CA THR A 201 20.98 -1.43 8.34
C THR A 201 20.40 -0.04 8.02
N CYS A 202 19.24 0.01 7.37
CA CYS A 202 18.54 1.26 7.08
C CYS A 202 18.16 2.01 8.36
N ILE A 203 17.64 1.32 9.39
CA ILE A 203 17.35 1.93 10.70
C ILE A 203 18.62 2.57 11.30
N VAL A 204 19.75 1.85 11.29
CA VAL A 204 21.02 2.38 11.80
C VAL A 204 21.45 3.62 11.00
N CYS A 205 21.36 3.57 9.67
CA CYS A 205 21.68 4.73 8.82
C CYS A 205 20.72 5.92 9.06
N GLN A 206 19.44 5.67 9.34
CA GLN A 206 18.49 6.73 9.72
C GLN A 206 18.86 7.35 11.07
N ILE A 207 19.24 6.56 12.06
CA ILE A 207 19.71 7.06 13.36
C ILE A 207 20.95 7.94 13.17
N VAL A 208 21.94 7.48 12.39
CA VAL A 208 23.15 8.27 12.05
C VAL A 208 22.76 9.57 11.34
N THR A 209 21.83 9.51 10.39
CA THR A 209 21.32 10.69 9.66
C THR A 209 20.68 11.69 10.61
N ILE A 210 19.86 11.23 11.56
CA ILE A 210 19.23 12.07 12.59
C ILE A 210 20.30 12.74 13.47
N VAL A 211 21.29 11.97 13.95
CA VAL A 211 22.39 12.49 14.79
C VAL A 211 23.24 13.52 14.04
N ALA A 212 23.58 13.25 12.78
CA ALA A 212 24.38 14.15 11.95
C ALA A 212 23.61 15.43 11.57
N ALA A 213 22.30 15.30 11.29
CA ALA A 213 21.40 16.43 11.13
C ALA A 213 21.35 17.27 12.40
N GLU A 214 21.24 16.62 13.57
CA GLU A 214 21.24 17.31 14.86
C GLU A 214 22.53 18.08 15.13
N TYR A 215 23.68 17.45 14.90
CA TYR A 215 24.96 18.12 15.01
C TYR A 215 25.07 19.33 14.06
N THR A 216 24.63 19.17 12.81
CA THR A 216 24.64 20.26 11.81
C THR A 216 23.74 21.41 12.21
N PHE A 217 22.55 21.11 12.74
CA PHE A 217 21.62 22.11 13.23
C PHE A 217 22.21 22.95 14.36
N ARG A 218 22.81 22.30 15.37
CA ARG A 218 23.47 23.00 16.49
C ARG A 218 24.61 23.90 15.99
N LYS A 219 25.39 23.43 15.03
CA LYS A 219 26.48 24.21 14.41
C LYS A 219 25.96 25.43 13.63
N LEU A 220 24.84 25.30 12.94
CA LEU A 220 24.20 26.44 12.24
C LEU A 220 23.66 27.46 13.24
N GLU A 221 23.11 27.00 14.37
CA GLU A 221 22.65 27.89 15.43
C GLU A 221 23.78 28.70 16.07
N PHE A 222 24.92 28.06 16.32
CA PHE A 222 26.11 28.73 16.84
C PHE A 222 26.62 29.84 15.92
N LYS A 223 26.55 29.66 14.60
CA LYS A 223 27.04 30.66 13.63
C LYS A 223 26.14 31.90 13.52
N GLU A 224 24.82 31.73 13.66
CA GLU A 224 23.87 32.85 13.59
C GLU A 224 23.94 33.72 14.84
N LYS A 225 24.09 33.10 16.02
CA LYS A 225 24.33 33.81 17.28
C LYS A 225 25.81 34.14 17.41
N LYS A 226 26.34 35.07 16.58
CA LYS A 226 27.66 35.66 16.86
C LYS A 226 27.58 36.33 18.24
N PRO A 227 28.27 35.82 19.27
CA PRO A 227 28.17 36.40 20.60
C PRO A 227 28.75 37.81 20.56
N SER A 228 27.99 38.80 20.99
CA SER A 228 28.57 40.06 21.45
C SER A 228 29.51 39.72 22.61
N ILE A 229 30.74 40.24 22.54
CA ILE A 229 31.91 39.77 23.30
C ILE A 229 31.75 39.84 24.83
N SER A 230 30.67 40.44 25.36
CA SER A 230 30.45 40.63 26.80
C SER A 230 29.34 39.78 27.43
N GLU A 231 28.52 39.03 26.68
CA GLU A 231 27.43 38.24 27.28
C GLU A 231 27.78 36.75 27.44
N ASN A 232 28.13 36.42 28.69
CA ASN A 232 28.14 35.12 29.36
C ASN A 232 28.27 33.85 28.50
N LYS A 233 29.49 33.28 28.51
CA LYS A 233 29.84 31.89 28.10
C LYS A 233 28.86 30.83 28.64
N TYR A 234 28.18 31.13 29.75
CA TYR A 234 27.14 30.30 30.37
C TYR A 234 25.87 30.17 29.51
N TYR A 235 25.39 31.25 28.88
CA TYR A 235 24.22 31.19 27.98
C TYR A 235 24.51 30.43 26.69
N LEU A 236 25.75 30.52 26.19
CA LEU A 236 26.21 29.76 25.04
C LEU A 236 26.19 28.25 25.32
N MET A 237 26.70 27.82 26.48
CA MET A 237 26.64 26.42 26.95
C MET A 237 25.20 25.94 27.16
N LEU A 238 24.32 26.78 27.70
CA LEU A 238 22.92 26.44 27.90
C LEU A 238 22.18 26.30 26.56
N SER A 239 22.49 27.14 25.56
CA SER A 239 21.89 27.02 24.22
C SER A 239 22.33 25.75 23.48
N LEU A 240 23.58 25.29 23.69
CA LEU A 240 24.11 24.04 23.12
C LEU A 240 23.45 22.77 23.66
N LYS A 241 22.79 22.84 24.83
CA LYS A 241 22.01 21.73 25.41
C LYS A 241 20.67 21.47 24.70
N HIS A 242 20.23 22.35 23.79
CA HIS A 242 18.95 22.22 23.11
C HIS A 242 19.14 21.59 21.73
N GLY A 243 18.88 20.28 21.63
CA GLY A 243 18.96 19.50 20.37
C GLY A 243 17.84 19.81 19.36
N ILE A 244 17.86 19.19 18.17
CA ILE A 244 16.77 19.32 17.18
C ILE A 244 15.45 18.88 17.79
N PHE A 245 15.40 17.77 18.52
CA PHE A 245 14.17 17.31 19.15
C PHE A 245 13.64 18.31 20.16
N ARG A 246 14.52 18.89 20.99
CA ARG A 246 14.11 19.94 21.92
C ARG A 246 13.74 21.23 21.19
N SER A 247 14.40 21.57 20.08
CA SER A 247 14.04 22.70 19.22
C SER A 247 12.74 22.47 18.48
N LEU A 248 12.42 21.23 18.09
CA LEU A 248 11.13 20.82 17.55
C LEU A 248 10.05 20.85 18.62
N ILE A 249 10.32 20.36 19.83
CA ILE A 249 9.40 20.43 20.97
C ILE A 249 9.18 21.88 21.37
N ILE A 250 10.23 22.70 21.42
CA ILE A 250 10.14 24.14 21.68
C ILE A 250 9.44 24.83 20.53
N PHE A 251 9.72 24.51 19.27
CA PHE A 251 9.02 25.06 18.11
C PHE A 251 7.55 24.65 18.12
N ILE A 252 7.24 23.40 18.46
CA ILE A 252 5.86 22.93 18.64
C ILE A 252 5.24 23.68 19.81
N LYS A 253 5.92 23.81 20.96
CA LYS A 253 5.42 24.50 22.16
C LYS A 253 5.28 26.01 21.97
N GLU A 254 6.21 26.65 21.29
CA GLU A 254 6.22 28.07 20.95
C GLU A 254 5.18 28.35 19.87
N ASN A 255 5.08 27.55 18.82
CA ASN A 255 4.00 27.68 17.86
C ASN A 255 2.66 27.30 18.47
N TRP A 256 2.60 26.36 19.41
CA TRP A 256 1.38 26.03 20.15
C TRP A 256 0.95 27.20 21.02
N ASN A 257 1.90 27.83 21.71
CA ASN A 257 1.66 29.02 22.53
C ASN A 257 1.34 30.24 21.67
N ARG A 258 1.98 30.40 20.50
CA ARG A 258 1.77 31.52 19.58
C ARG A 258 0.48 31.38 18.78
N SER A 259 0.21 30.18 18.27
CA SER A 259 -0.97 29.84 17.50
C SER A 259 -1.14 28.32 17.38
N LYS A 260 -1.93 27.73 18.29
CA LYS A 260 -2.37 26.32 18.22
C LYS A 260 -2.89 25.94 16.83
N VAL A 261 -3.48 26.90 16.12
CA VAL A 261 -4.03 26.76 14.77
C VAL A 261 -2.97 26.33 13.75
N VAL A 262 -1.76 26.90 13.81
CA VAL A 262 -0.68 26.60 12.83
C VAL A 262 -0.16 25.17 13.02
N VAL A 263 0.06 24.78 14.28
CA VAL A 263 0.55 23.42 14.60
C VAL A 263 -0.46 22.37 14.16
N VAL A 264 -1.74 22.59 14.49
CA VAL A 264 -2.83 21.69 14.07
C VAL A 264 -2.93 21.62 12.55
N SER A 265 -2.84 22.74 11.84
CA SER A 265 -2.82 22.81 10.37
C SER A 265 -1.70 21.97 9.75
N VAL A 266 -0.48 22.03 10.31
CA VAL A 266 0.65 21.22 9.84
C VAL A 266 0.41 19.73 10.09
N LEU A 267 -0.08 19.36 11.27
CA LEU A 267 -0.39 17.96 11.61
C LEU A 267 -1.47 17.38 10.68
N LEU A 268 -2.52 18.15 10.38
CA LEU A 268 -3.59 17.74 9.46
C LEU A 268 -3.06 17.52 8.04
N LYS A 269 -2.13 18.36 7.57
CA LYS A 269 -1.47 18.20 6.26
C LYS A 269 -0.57 16.98 6.19
N ILE A 270 0.15 16.67 7.28
CA ILE A 270 0.91 15.41 7.38
C ILE A 270 -0.05 14.22 7.33
N GLY A 271 -1.17 14.28 8.06
CA GLY A 271 -2.21 13.25 7.99
C GLY A 271 -2.77 13.06 6.59
N SER A 272 -3.10 14.15 5.88
CA SER A 272 -3.58 14.08 4.49
C SER A 272 -2.51 13.53 3.54
N LEU A 273 -1.23 13.89 3.73
CA LEU A 273 -0.12 13.32 2.96
C LEU A 273 -0.04 11.80 3.15
N THR A 274 -0.09 11.32 4.40
CA THR A 274 -0.08 9.89 4.72
C THR A 274 -1.28 9.16 4.10
N ALA A 275 -2.49 9.75 4.18
CA ALA A 275 -3.68 9.20 3.53
C ALA A 275 -3.54 9.13 2.01
N GLY A 276 -2.98 10.17 1.38
CA GLY A 276 -2.71 10.20 -0.07
C GLY A 276 -1.72 9.11 -0.50
N VAL A 277 -0.64 8.91 0.27
CA VAL A 277 0.31 7.83 0.02
C VAL A 277 -0.34 6.45 0.25
N GLY A 278 -1.22 6.33 1.24
CA GLY A 278 -2.03 5.13 1.47
C GLY A 278 -2.93 4.78 0.29
N LEU A 279 -3.62 5.76 -0.30
CA LEU A 279 -4.43 5.56 -1.52
C LEU A 279 -3.57 5.16 -2.72
N LEU A 280 -2.40 5.78 -2.88
CA LEU A 280 -1.46 5.40 -3.92
C LEU A 280 -1.02 3.93 -3.76
N GLY A 281 -0.68 3.54 -2.54
CA GLY A 281 -0.34 2.16 -2.19
C GLY A 281 -1.48 1.19 -2.51
N LEU A 282 -2.70 1.50 -2.07
CA LEU A 282 -3.90 0.70 -2.35
C LEU A 282 -4.16 0.56 -3.86
N GLY A 283 -4.00 1.63 -4.62
CA GLY A 283 -4.18 1.58 -6.08
C GLY A 283 -3.15 0.69 -6.78
N LEU A 284 -1.88 0.78 -6.36
CA LEU A 284 -0.82 -0.07 -6.90
C LEU A 284 -0.98 -1.54 -6.50
N THR A 285 -1.42 -1.82 -5.26
CA THR A 285 -1.68 -3.20 -4.84
C THR A 285 -2.85 -3.80 -5.61
N LEU A 286 -3.94 -3.06 -5.80
CA LEU A 286 -5.07 -3.49 -6.64
C LEU A 286 -4.65 -3.76 -8.08
N LEU A 287 -3.89 -2.85 -8.70
CA LEU A 287 -3.37 -3.05 -10.06
C LEU A 287 -2.43 -4.25 -10.18
N GLY A 288 -1.84 -4.72 -9.08
CA GLY A 288 -0.97 -5.91 -9.04
C GLY A 288 -1.65 -7.18 -8.53
N ASP A 289 -2.92 -7.10 -8.13
CA ASP A 289 -3.66 -8.20 -7.51
C ASP A 289 -4.16 -9.20 -8.57
N GLU A 290 -3.98 -10.49 -8.32
CA GLU A 290 -4.42 -11.54 -9.23
C GLU A 290 -5.93 -11.63 -9.34
N PHE A 291 -6.67 -11.22 -8.31
CA PHE A 291 -8.12 -11.13 -8.38
C PHE A 291 -8.56 -10.27 -9.57
N ILE A 292 -7.84 -9.18 -9.86
CA ILE A 292 -8.12 -8.30 -11.00
C ILE A 292 -7.41 -8.82 -12.25
N ASN A 293 -6.12 -9.15 -12.17
CA ASN A 293 -5.31 -9.42 -13.37
C ASN A 293 -5.38 -10.86 -13.91
N ASN A 294 -5.93 -11.82 -13.16
CA ASN A 294 -6.01 -13.20 -13.61
C ASN A 294 -6.90 -13.31 -14.86
N SER A 295 -6.32 -13.78 -15.97
CA SER A 295 -6.99 -13.88 -17.26
C SER A 295 -8.27 -14.71 -17.24
N SER A 296 -8.36 -15.72 -16.35
CA SER A 296 -9.53 -16.56 -16.22
C SER A 296 -10.66 -15.87 -15.46
N LEU A 297 -10.34 -15.16 -14.38
CA LEU A 297 -11.30 -14.33 -13.65
C LEU A 297 -11.79 -13.17 -14.50
N LYS A 298 -10.88 -12.52 -15.24
CA LYS A 298 -11.17 -11.39 -16.13
C LYS A 298 -12.29 -11.72 -17.12
N HIS A 299 -12.27 -12.91 -17.72
CA HIS A 299 -13.32 -13.32 -18.66
C HIS A 299 -14.70 -13.42 -18.00
N ILE A 300 -14.79 -13.97 -16.78
CA ILE A 300 -16.06 -14.01 -16.04
C ILE A 300 -16.46 -12.60 -15.61
N PHE A 301 -15.53 -11.81 -15.10
CA PHE A 301 -15.78 -10.45 -14.62
C PHE A 301 -16.23 -9.49 -15.73
N TYR A 302 -15.81 -9.70 -16.98
CA TYR A 302 -16.34 -8.97 -18.13
C TYR A 302 -17.78 -9.35 -18.50
N LYS A 303 -18.26 -10.53 -18.09
CA LYS A 303 -19.65 -10.91 -18.33
C LYS A 303 -20.58 -10.48 -17.20
N LEU A 304 -20.04 -10.17 -16.03
CA LEU A 304 -20.80 -9.62 -14.91
C LEU A 304 -21.09 -8.14 -15.18
N GLN A 305 -22.36 -7.83 -15.42
CA GLN A 305 -22.82 -6.46 -15.65
C GLN A 305 -23.69 -5.99 -14.49
N PHE A 306 -23.35 -4.81 -13.98
CA PHE A 306 -24.12 -4.11 -12.95
C PHE A 306 -24.50 -2.74 -13.51
N HIS A 307 -25.78 -2.58 -13.87
CA HIS A 307 -26.30 -1.33 -14.41
C HIS A 307 -25.55 -0.86 -15.67
N ASN A 308 -25.33 -1.77 -16.62
CA ASN A 308 -24.57 -1.58 -17.87
C ASN A 308 -23.07 -1.31 -17.72
N TYR A 309 -22.53 -1.40 -16.50
CA TYR A 309 -21.08 -1.35 -16.28
C TYR A 309 -20.53 -2.76 -16.05
N TYR A 310 -19.41 -3.06 -16.70
CA TYR A 310 -18.69 -4.31 -16.53
C TYR A 310 -17.93 -4.33 -15.21
N PHE A 311 -18.11 -5.39 -14.44
CA PHE A 311 -17.50 -5.51 -13.11
C PHE A 311 -15.97 -5.38 -13.13
N TYR A 312 -15.32 -5.95 -14.16
CA TYR A 312 -13.87 -5.82 -14.35
C TYR A 312 -13.43 -4.35 -14.50
N ASP A 313 -14.09 -3.59 -15.37
CA ASP A 313 -13.74 -2.19 -15.64
C ASP A 313 -13.91 -1.32 -14.38
N ILE A 314 -14.85 -1.70 -13.51
CA ILE A 314 -15.08 -1.01 -12.25
C ILE A 314 -13.96 -1.29 -11.24
N LEU A 315 -13.48 -2.53 -11.15
CA LEU A 315 -12.34 -2.86 -10.30
C LEU A 315 -11.05 -2.17 -10.78
N VAL A 316 -10.80 -2.16 -12.09
CA VAL A 316 -9.67 -1.41 -12.67
C VAL A 316 -9.84 0.09 -12.46
N GLY A 317 -11.07 0.60 -12.60
CA GLY A 317 -11.42 1.99 -12.31
C GLY A 317 -11.16 2.37 -10.84
N LEU A 318 -11.45 1.49 -9.89
CA LEU A 318 -11.12 1.68 -8.47
C LEU A 318 -9.61 1.84 -8.27
N ALA A 319 -8.84 0.93 -8.86
CA ALA A 319 -7.40 0.89 -8.74
C ALA A 319 -6.76 2.16 -9.33
N ALA A 320 -7.17 2.53 -10.55
CA ALA A 320 -6.74 3.75 -11.23
C ALA A 320 -7.14 5.02 -10.46
N ALA A 321 -8.40 5.10 -9.98
CA ALA A 321 -8.86 6.23 -9.18
C ALA A 321 -8.06 6.38 -7.88
N SER A 322 -7.70 5.27 -7.23
CA SER A 322 -6.87 5.26 -6.03
C SER A 322 -5.47 5.82 -6.29
N VAL A 323 -4.84 5.44 -7.41
CA VAL A 323 -3.54 5.99 -7.83
C VAL A 323 -3.63 7.50 -8.13
N VAL A 324 -4.61 7.91 -8.94
CA VAL A 324 -4.77 9.32 -9.34
C VAL A 324 -5.10 10.21 -8.14
N LEU A 325 -6.05 9.80 -7.30
CA LEU A 325 -6.38 10.53 -6.08
C LEU A 325 -5.19 10.54 -5.11
N GLY A 326 -4.51 9.40 -4.91
CA GLY A 326 -3.35 9.34 -4.05
C GLY A 326 -2.25 10.33 -4.46
N THR A 327 -1.84 10.31 -5.73
CA THR A 327 -0.79 11.20 -6.25
C THR A 327 -1.14 12.68 -6.17
N VAL A 328 -2.34 13.07 -6.62
CA VAL A 328 -2.77 14.47 -6.63
C VAL A 328 -2.87 15.01 -5.21
N THR A 329 -3.39 14.21 -4.29
CA THR A 329 -3.60 14.65 -2.91
C THR A 329 -2.30 14.74 -2.11
N SER A 330 -1.37 13.80 -2.31
CA SER A 330 -0.02 13.93 -1.77
C SER A 330 0.67 15.20 -2.27
N THR A 331 0.50 15.54 -3.55
CA THR A 331 1.09 16.76 -4.13
C THR A 331 0.52 18.03 -3.48
N VAL A 332 -0.80 18.11 -3.31
CA VAL A 332 -1.47 19.24 -2.63
C VAL A 332 -1.05 19.34 -1.17
N ALA A 333 -0.94 18.21 -0.46
CA ALA A 333 -0.47 18.19 0.92
C ALA A 333 0.97 18.71 1.04
N VAL A 334 1.87 18.31 0.14
CA VAL A 334 3.25 18.82 0.08
C VAL A 334 3.27 20.33 -0.17
N LEU A 335 2.48 20.84 -1.12
CA LEU A 335 2.36 22.28 -1.36
C LEU A 335 1.90 23.02 -0.09
N GLY A 336 0.91 22.46 0.61
CA GLY A 336 0.41 23.01 1.87
C GLY A 336 1.48 23.03 2.96
N LEU A 337 2.29 21.98 3.10
CA LEU A 337 3.39 21.92 4.06
C LEU A 337 4.46 22.95 3.74
N VAL A 338 4.86 23.05 2.47
CA VAL A 338 5.82 24.06 1.99
C VAL A 338 5.27 25.47 2.22
N GLY A 339 3.98 25.70 2.00
CA GLY A 339 3.30 26.97 2.27
C GLY A 339 3.37 27.37 3.74
N SER A 340 3.01 26.46 4.65
CA SER A 340 3.12 26.68 6.10
C SER A 340 4.57 26.93 6.53
N TRP A 341 5.54 26.19 5.98
CA TRP A 341 6.95 26.38 6.34
C TRP A 341 7.56 27.67 5.81
N LYS A 342 7.23 28.06 4.58
CA LYS A 342 7.69 29.33 4.00
C LYS A 342 6.89 30.53 4.50
N LYS A 343 5.82 30.31 5.27
CA LYS A 343 4.83 31.34 5.63
C LYS A 343 4.35 32.11 4.39
N SER A 344 4.24 31.42 3.26
CA SER A 344 3.83 32.03 2.00
C SER A 344 2.31 32.01 1.92
N PRO A 345 1.63 33.18 1.98
CA PRO A 345 0.17 33.23 1.94
C PRO A 345 -0.36 32.67 0.62
N ILE A 346 0.34 32.93 -0.49
CA ILE A 346 -0.03 32.45 -1.82
C ILE A 346 -0.04 30.91 -1.85
N LEU A 347 1.03 30.25 -1.41
CA LEU A 347 1.09 28.78 -1.42
C LEU A 347 0.04 28.15 -0.50
N LEU A 348 -0.23 28.78 0.66
CA LEU A 348 -1.27 28.33 1.58
C LEU A 348 -2.65 28.42 0.92
N VAL A 349 -2.99 29.58 0.35
CA VAL A 349 -4.25 29.81 -0.35
C VAL A 349 -4.39 28.85 -1.52
N THR A 350 -3.38 28.72 -2.39
CA THR A 350 -3.40 27.79 -3.53
C THR A 350 -3.60 26.34 -3.07
N SER A 351 -2.88 25.89 -2.04
CA SER A 351 -3.03 24.53 -1.52
C SER A 351 -4.44 24.27 -0.96
N SER A 352 -5.01 25.24 -0.25
CA SER A 352 -6.37 25.16 0.30
C SER A 352 -7.44 25.22 -0.77
N THR A 353 -7.28 26.07 -1.78
CA THR A 353 -8.21 26.13 -2.92
C THR A 353 -8.18 24.84 -3.73
N LEU A 354 -7.00 24.28 -4.00
CA LEU A 354 -6.88 23.00 -4.69
C LEU A 354 -7.50 21.85 -3.88
N SER A 355 -7.24 21.80 -2.57
CA SER A 355 -7.87 20.83 -1.66
C SER A 355 -9.41 20.95 -1.68
N LEU A 356 -9.93 22.18 -1.70
CA LEU A 356 -11.37 22.42 -1.79
C LEU A 356 -11.96 21.92 -3.13
N VAL A 357 -11.28 22.19 -4.25
CA VAL A 357 -11.68 21.67 -5.56
C VAL A 357 -11.67 20.15 -5.59
N LEU A 358 -10.69 19.51 -4.94
CA LEU A 358 -10.58 18.04 -4.86
C LEU A 358 -11.67 17.38 -4.01
N HIS A 359 -12.38 18.11 -3.14
CA HIS A 359 -13.51 17.53 -2.43
C HIS A 359 -14.65 17.12 -3.37
N VAL A 360 -14.87 17.84 -4.46
CA VAL A 360 -15.95 17.52 -5.42
C VAL A 360 -15.78 16.10 -6.00
N PRO A 361 -14.66 15.74 -6.66
CA PRO A 361 -14.48 14.39 -7.18
C PRO A 361 -14.44 13.31 -6.09
N ARG A 362 -13.95 13.63 -4.88
CA ARG A 362 -13.96 12.65 -3.77
C ARG A 362 -15.36 12.35 -3.25
N ILE A 363 -16.20 13.37 -3.07
CA ILE A 363 -17.60 13.17 -2.66
C ILE A 363 -18.35 12.38 -3.72
N LEU A 364 -18.15 12.70 -5.00
CA LEU A 364 -18.71 11.94 -6.11
C LEU A 364 -18.22 10.48 -6.12
N ALA A 365 -16.92 10.24 -5.89
CA ALA A 365 -16.37 8.90 -5.79
C ALA A 365 -16.96 8.11 -4.61
N VAL A 366 -17.07 8.73 -3.42
CA VAL A 366 -17.67 8.10 -2.24
C VAL A 366 -19.14 7.75 -2.50
N ALA A 367 -19.93 8.69 -3.02
CA ALA A 367 -21.33 8.46 -3.34
C ALA A 367 -21.50 7.36 -4.40
N PHE A 368 -20.67 7.40 -5.46
CA PHE A 368 -20.64 6.37 -6.49
C PHE A 368 -20.36 4.99 -5.89
N TRP A 369 -19.31 4.84 -5.08
CA TRP A 369 -18.93 3.54 -4.51
C TRP A 369 -19.92 3.01 -3.48
N ILE A 370 -20.55 3.87 -2.67
CA ILE A 370 -21.62 3.47 -1.75
C ILE A 370 -22.85 2.97 -2.53
N PHE A 371 -23.25 3.68 -3.59
CA PHE A 371 -24.34 3.22 -4.44
C PHE A 371 -23.99 1.91 -5.15
N PHE A 372 -22.77 1.83 -5.67
CA PHE A 372 -22.32 0.71 -6.48
C PHE A 372 -22.15 -0.57 -5.66
N ILE A 373 -21.62 -0.49 -4.43
CA ILE A 373 -21.47 -1.65 -3.55
C ILE A 373 -22.83 -2.26 -3.16
N ALA A 374 -23.86 -1.42 -2.97
CA ALA A 374 -25.21 -1.90 -2.71
C ALA A 374 -25.77 -2.67 -3.93
N LYS A 375 -25.49 -2.20 -5.14
CA LYS A 375 -25.90 -2.89 -6.38
C LYS A 375 -25.11 -4.18 -6.61
N ILE A 376 -23.81 -4.20 -6.36
CA ILE A 376 -23.00 -5.42 -6.38
C ILE A 376 -23.56 -6.45 -5.39
N ASN A 377 -23.80 -6.05 -4.13
CA ASN A 377 -24.30 -6.96 -3.10
C ASN A 377 -25.66 -7.58 -3.48
N GLY A 378 -26.58 -6.78 -4.03
CA GLY A 378 -27.89 -7.25 -4.46
C GLY A 378 -27.88 -8.06 -5.76
N GLY A 379 -26.95 -7.77 -6.67
CA GLY A 379 -26.94 -8.36 -8.02
C GLY A 379 -25.92 -9.49 -8.24
N MET A 380 -24.90 -9.63 -7.39
CA MET A 380 -23.76 -10.50 -7.66
C MET A 380 -24.16 -11.96 -7.76
N LYS A 381 -24.96 -12.44 -6.81
CA LYS A 381 -25.51 -13.80 -6.83
C LYS A 381 -26.32 -14.05 -8.10
N PHE A 382 -27.23 -13.14 -8.44
CA PHE A 382 -28.06 -13.26 -9.64
C PHE A 382 -27.22 -13.31 -10.94
N GLN A 383 -26.29 -12.37 -11.12
CA GLN A 383 -25.42 -12.31 -12.30
C GLN A 383 -24.52 -13.54 -12.40
N LEU A 384 -23.94 -14.01 -11.29
CA LEU A 384 -23.16 -15.24 -11.27
C LEU A 384 -24.01 -16.48 -11.56
N SER A 385 -25.24 -16.57 -11.01
CA SER A 385 -26.15 -17.68 -11.30
C SER A 385 -26.54 -17.72 -12.78
N LEU A 386 -26.77 -16.57 -13.42
CA LEU A 386 -27.00 -16.51 -14.87
C LEU A 386 -25.79 -17.02 -15.66
N GLN A 387 -24.58 -16.63 -15.26
CA GLN A 387 -23.35 -17.15 -15.87
C GLN A 387 -23.13 -18.65 -15.59
N GLN A 388 -23.66 -19.15 -14.46
CA GLN A 388 -23.60 -20.56 -14.07
C GLN A 388 -24.58 -21.43 -14.87
N LEU A 389 -25.70 -20.89 -15.39
CA LEU A 389 -26.57 -21.67 -16.28
C LEU A 389 -25.84 -22.14 -17.54
N GLY A 390 -24.91 -21.32 -18.07
CA GLY A 390 -24.04 -21.70 -19.19
C GLY A 390 -22.97 -22.74 -18.84
N TYR A 391 -22.71 -22.98 -17.54
CA TYR A 391 -21.78 -24.00 -17.05
C TYR A 391 -22.37 -25.42 -17.13
N PHE A 392 -23.68 -25.57 -16.95
CA PHE A 392 -24.35 -26.87 -16.84
C PHE A 392 -24.86 -27.46 -18.17
N ILE A 393 -24.55 -26.85 -19.32
CA ILE A 393 -25.01 -27.34 -20.62
C ILE A 393 -24.01 -28.42 -21.10
N PRO A 394 -24.36 -29.72 -21.08
CA PRO A 394 -23.44 -30.81 -21.44
C PRO A 394 -23.16 -30.83 -22.95
N GLY A 395 -21.94 -31.21 -23.34
CA GLY A 395 -21.56 -31.38 -24.74
C GLY A 395 -20.65 -30.28 -25.31
N PHE A 396 -20.26 -29.31 -24.50
CA PHE A 396 -19.21 -28.38 -24.86
C PHE A 396 -18.00 -28.55 -23.94
N GLY A 397 -16.85 -28.85 -24.52
CA GLY A 397 -15.55 -28.37 -24.02
C GLY A 397 -15.49 -26.84 -24.12
N ASN A 398 -16.49 -26.18 -23.54
CA ASN A 398 -16.74 -24.76 -23.70
C ASN A 398 -15.76 -24.02 -22.83
N VAL A 399 -15.11 -23.02 -23.43
CA VAL A 399 -14.29 -22.02 -22.73
C VAL A 399 -14.96 -21.52 -21.44
N ILE A 400 -16.29 -21.48 -21.37
CA ILE A 400 -17.06 -21.11 -20.17
C ILE A 400 -16.83 -22.08 -19.00
N THR A 401 -16.90 -23.39 -19.24
CA THR A 401 -16.73 -24.43 -18.21
C THR A 401 -15.31 -24.38 -17.63
N THR A 402 -14.30 -24.32 -18.50
CA THR A 402 -12.90 -24.16 -18.09
C THR A 402 -12.69 -22.90 -17.25
N LYS A 403 -13.29 -21.77 -17.65
CA LYS A 403 -13.15 -20.50 -16.91
C LYS A 403 -13.85 -20.54 -15.54
N TRP A 404 -14.99 -21.19 -15.43
CA TRP A 404 -15.67 -21.41 -14.15
C TRP A 404 -14.86 -22.29 -13.22
N ASN A 405 -14.30 -23.37 -13.75
CA ASN A 405 -13.40 -24.26 -13.02
C ASN A 405 -12.16 -23.50 -12.52
N ASP A 406 -11.54 -22.70 -13.39
CA ASP A 406 -10.41 -21.83 -13.02
C ASP A 406 -10.79 -20.86 -11.90
N MET A 407 -12.00 -20.28 -11.92
CA MET A 407 -12.47 -19.38 -10.87
C MET A 407 -12.68 -20.10 -9.54
N ILE A 408 -13.35 -21.26 -9.55
CA ILE A 408 -13.58 -22.12 -8.38
C ILE A 408 -12.25 -22.54 -7.73
N MET A 409 -11.25 -22.80 -8.56
CA MET A 409 -9.89 -23.13 -8.12
C MET A 409 -9.15 -21.90 -7.58
N THR A 410 -9.16 -20.78 -8.32
CA THR A 410 -8.44 -19.56 -7.96
C THR A 410 -8.99 -18.91 -6.69
N LEU A 411 -10.31 -18.91 -6.52
CA LEU A 411 -10.99 -18.29 -5.39
C LEU A 411 -11.26 -19.26 -4.24
N GLN A 412 -10.89 -20.53 -4.38
CA GLN A 412 -11.15 -21.59 -3.39
C GLN A 412 -12.60 -21.63 -2.88
N CYS A 413 -13.55 -21.34 -3.76
CA CYS A 413 -14.98 -21.29 -3.46
C CYS A 413 -15.74 -22.44 -4.11
N CYS A 414 -17.02 -22.63 -3.78
CA CYS A 414 -17.90 -23.56 -4.47
C CYS A 414 -19.33 -23.03 -4.59
N GLY A 415 -19.92 -23.16 -5.77
CA GLY A 415 -21.29 -22.75 -6.05
C GLY A 415 -21.51 -21.23 -5.95
N VAL A 416 -22.71 -20.78 -6.27
CA VAL A 416 -23.05 -19.35 -6.28
C VAL A 416 -23.85 -18.95 -5.04
N ASN A 417 -24.94 -19.65 -4.70
CA ASN A 417 -25.71 -19.36 -3.48
C ASN A 417 -25.47 -20.37 -2.36
N HIS A 418 -25.18 -21.63 -2.70
CA HIS A 418 -24.84 -22.67 -1.74
C HIS A 418 -23.64 -23.50 -2.23
N SER A 419 -22.82 -23.97 -1.30
CA SER A 419 -21.71 -24.89 -1.57
C SER A 419 -22.16 -26.23 -2.19
N ASN A 420 -23.47 -26.51 -2.15
CA ASN A 420 -24.07 -27.78 -2.58
C ASN A 420 -24.81 -27.64 -3.92
N GLU A 421 -24.84 -26.45 -4.54
CA GLU A 421 -25.56 -26.25 -5.81
C GLU A 421 -24.93 -26.96 -7.01
N THR A 422 -23.70 -27.48 -6.87
CA THR A 422 -22.96 -28.17 -7.93
C THR A 422 -23.15 -29.70 -7.94
N HIS A 423 -24.18 -30.22 -7.25
CA HIS A 423 -24.48 -31.67 -7.20
C HIS A 423 -24.91 -32.32 -8.52
N THR A 424 -24.98 -31.56 -9.62
CA THR A 424 -25.02 -32.15 -10.96
C THR A 424 -23.62 -32.67 -11.30
N THR A 425 -23.51 -34.01 -11.31
CA THR A 425 -22.39 -34.96 -11.58
C THR A 425 -21.01 -34.48 -12.09
N GLN A 426 -20.87 -33.33 -12.76
CA GLN A 426 -19.60 -32.80 -13.28
C GLN A 426 -18.95 -31.71 -12.40
N GLY A 427 -19.74 -30.95 -11.62
CA GLY A 427 -19.24 -29.79 -10.84
C GLY A 427 -18.70 -30.13 -9.43
N ILE A 428 -18.93 -31.34 -8.95
CA ILE A 428 -18.71 -31.75 -7.56
C ILE A 428 -17.21 -31.79 -7.21
N ILE A 429 -16.36 -32.18 -8.16
CA ILE A 429 -14.95 -32.46 -7.89
C ILE A 429 -14.16 -31.17 -7.62
N PHE A 430 -14.41 -30.07 -8.36
CA PHE A 430 -13.71 -28.78 -8.14
C PHE A 430 -14.05 -28.11 -6.80
N CYS A 431 -15.16 -28.53 -6.20
CA CYS A 431 -15.65 -28.04 -4.94
C CYS A 431 -15.03 -28.71 -3.72
N CYS A 432 -14.22 -29.76 -3.89
CA CYS A 432 -13.51 -30.37 -2.77
C CYS A 432 -12.47 -29.41 -2.18
N LYS A 433 -12.34 -29.40 -0.85
CA LYS A 433 -11.29 -28.63 -0.13
C LYS A 433 -9.90 -29.00 -0.61
N ASN A 434 -9.72 -30.29 -0.91
CA ASN A 434 -8.51 -30.86 -1.47
C ASN A 434 -8.68 -31.21 -2.95
N ALA A 435 -9.59 -30.51 -3.66
CA ALA A 435 -9.77 -30.65 -5.10
C ALA A 435 -8.44 -30.33 -5.78
N HIS A 436 -7.65 -31.37 -5.99
CA HIS A 436 -6.43 -31.29 -6.74
C HIS A 436 -6.92 -31.22 -8.20
N PRO A 437 -6.56 -30.19 -8.99
CA PRO A 437 -7.20 -30.04 -10.30
C PRO A 437 -6.95 -31.26 -11.17
N ARG A 438 -5.88 -32.01 -10.85
CA ARG A 438 -5.56 -33.43 -11.10
C ARG A 438 -6.69 -34.42 -11.42
N ILE A 439 -7.91 -34.26 -10.91
CA ILE A 439 -8.99 -35.24 -11.14
C ILE A 439 -9.79 -34.92 -12.43
N LEU A 440 -9.65 -33.71 -12.98
CA LEU A 440 -10.73 -33.08 -13.76
C LEU A 440 -10.58 -33.09 -15.27
N ASP A 441 -9.36 -33.14 -15.77
CA ASP A 441 -9.14 -33.17 -17.22
C ASP A 441 -9.28 -34.59 -17.81
N SER A 442 -9.17 -35.62 -16.98
CA SER A 442 -9.46 -36.99 -17.42
C SER A 442 -10.94 -37.24 -17.74
N ALA A 443 -11.84 -36.44 -17.16
CA ALA A 443 -13.28 -36.51 -17.40
C ALA A 443 -13.71 -35.73 -18.65
N GLU A 444 -12.86 -34.84 -19.19
CA GLU A 444 -13.17 -34.02 -20.36
C GLU A 444 -12.75 -34.70 -21.68
N HIS A 445 -11.87 -35.70 -21.64
CA HIS A 445 -11.41 -36.43 -22.85
C HIS A 445 -11.89 -37.87 -22.97
N ASN A 446 -12.29 -38.51 -21.87
CA ASN A 446 -12.94 -39.80 -21.92
C ASN A 446 -14.37 -39.64 -21.39
N THR A 447 -15.36 -40.11 -22.15
CA THR A 447 -16.74 -40.36 -21.69
C THR A 447 -16.73 -41.47 -20.64
N ILE A 448 -16.03 -41.26 -19.53
CA ILE A 448 -16.03 -42.16 -18.39
C ILE A 448 -17.37 -41.94 -17.74
N SER A 449 -18.24 -42.94 -17.89
CA SER A 449 -19.49 -43.06 -17.17
C SER A 449 -19.24 -42.71 -15.70
N TYR A 450 -19.89 -41.64 -15.23
CA TYR A 450 -19.78 -41.05 -13.89
C TYR A 450 -20.11 -42.02 -12.72
N THR A 451 -20.39 -43.28 -13.02
CA THR A 451 -20.69 -44.35 -12.05
C THR A 451 -19.45 -44.88 -11.33
N SER A 452 -18.22 -44.52 -11.73
CA SER A 452 -16.99 -45.03 -11.09
C SER A 452 -16.33 -44.10 -10.07
N PHE A 453 -16.87 -42.90 -9.83
CA PHE A 453 -16.28 -41.96 -8.86
C PHE A 453 -16.57 -42.31 -7.39
N ASP A 454 -17.51 -43.21 -7.12
CA ASP A 454 -17.72 -43.76 -5.78
C ASP A 454 -16.53 -44.61 -5.29
N TYR A 455 -15.60 -45.01 -6.19
CA TYR A 455 -14.47 -45.87 -5.85
C TYR A 455 -13.16 -45.13 -5.53
N PHE A 456 -13.03 -43.83 -5.83
CA PHE A 456 -11.82 -43.04 -5.53
C PHE A 456 -12.10 -42.05 -4.39
N GLY A 457 -12.17 -42.56 -3.16
CA GLY A 457 -12.01 -41.79 -1.92
C GLY A 457 -12.80 -40.49 -1.84
N GLY A 458 -14.00 -40.55 -1.27
CA GLY A 458 -14.90 -39.42 -1.10
C GLY A 458 -14.19 -38.12 -0.69
N CYS A 459 -14.64 -37.02 -1.30
CA CYS A 459 -14.21 -35.67 -1.02
C CYS A 459 -13.97 -35.46 0.49
N GLY A 460 -12.72 -35.21 0.93
CA GLY A 460 -12.36 -35.03 2.35
C GLY A 460 -12.97 -33.79 3.03
N GLY A 461 -14.00 -33.22 2.43
CA GLY A 461 -14.70 -31.99 2.80
C GLY A 461 -14.92 -31.11 1.56
N TYR A 462 -16.07 -30.46 1.50
CA TYR A 462 -16.39 -29.47 0.46
C TYR A 462 -15.97 -28.07 0.92
N LYS A 463 -15.56 -27.22 -0.03
CA LYS A 463 -15.38 -25.78 0.18
C LYS A 463 -16.72 -25.21 0.62
N THR A 464 -16.75 -24.60 1.80
CA THR A 464 -17.99 -24.08 2.40
C THR A 464 -18.32 -22.67 1.92
N GLU A 465 -17.35 -21.96 1.34
CA GLU A 465 -17.53 -20.59 0.89
C GLU A 465 -18.11 -20.55 -0.52
N THR A 466 -19.15 -19.72 -0.70
CA THR A 466 -19.75 -19.49 -2.03
C THR A 466 -18.88 -18.56 -2.86
N CYS A 467 -18.82 -18.78 -4.17
CA CYS A 467 -18.01 -17.94 -5.06
C CYS A 467 -18.49 -16.50 -5.08
N ALA A 468 -19.81 -16.29 -5.03
CA ALA A 468 -20.36 -14.95 -4.84
C ALA A 468 -19.87 -14.34 -3.52
N GLY A 469 -19.88 -15.10 -2.42
CA GLY A 469 -19.39 -14.65 -1.11
C GLY A 469 -17.93 -14.21 -1.14
N VAL A 470 -17.03 -15.00 -1.73
CA VAL A 470 -15.60 -14.67 -1.81
C VAL A 470 -15.36 -13.43 -2.68
N ILE A 471 -16.01 -13.35 -3.85
CA ILE A 471 -15.91 -12.18 -4.75
C ILE A 471 -16.42 -10.92 -4.03
N LEU A 472 -17.58 -11.02 -3.37
CA LEU A 472 -18.15 -9.92 -2.59
C LEU A 472 -17.22 -9.50 -1.46
N PHE A 473 -16.70 -10.45 -0.69
CA PHE A 473 -15.79 -10.16 0.43
C PHE A 473 -14.53 -9.43 -0.04
N LYS A 474 -13.85 -9.93 -1.07
CA LYS A 474 -12.66 -9.27 -1.63
C LYS A 474 -12.99 -7.86 -2.15
N THR A 475 -14.09 -7.72 -2.88
CA THR A 475 -14.53 -6.42 -3.41
C THR A 475 -14.87 -5.44 -2.28
N GLN A 476 -15.59 -5.90 -1.26
CA GLN A 476 -15.94 -5.09 -0.09
C GLN A 476 -14.71 -4.69 0.72
N MET A 477 -13.71 -5.56 0.84
CA MET A 477 -12.45 -5.22 1.49
C MET A 477 -11.76 -4.07 0.74
N PHE A 478 -11.60 -4.18 -0.58
CA PHE A 478 -10.95 -3.16 -1.39
C PHE A 478 -11.70 -1.82 -1.39
N VAL A 479 -13.01 -1.85 -1.62
CA VAL A 479 -13.86 -0.65 -1.60
C VAL A 479 -13.92 -0.06 -0.19
N GLY A 480 -13.95 -0.91 0.85
CA GLY A 480 -13.95 -0.50 2.25
C GLY A 480 -12.69 0.28 2.62
N TRP A 481 -11.50 -0.24 2.26
CA TRP A 481 -10.24 0.48 2.45
C TRP A 481 -10.20 1.80 1.68
N PHE A 482 -10.64 1.80 0.43
CA PHE A 482 -10.73 3.01 -0.38
C PHE A 482 -11.63 4.07 0.28
N LEU A 483 -12.86 3.69 0.65
CA LEU A 483 -13.83 4.59 1.30
C LEU A 483 -13.30 5.11 2.64
N ALA A 484 -12.71 4.25 3.48
CA ALA A 484 -12.17 4.64 4.77
C ALA A 484 -11.07 5.70 4.62
N ILE A 485 -10.12 5.51 3.68
CA ILE A 485 -9.03 6.46 3.47
C ILE A 485 -9.54 7.77 2.84
N VAL A 486 -10.44 7.70 1.86
CA VAL A 486 -11.02 8.90 1.24
C VAL A 486 -11.86 9.71 2.23
N LEU A 487 -12.68 9.07 3.07
CA LEU A 487 -13.46 9.74 4.11
C LEU A 487 -12.56 10.38 5.17
N LEU A 488 -11.54 9.66 5.63
CA LEU A 488 -10.52 10.22 6.54
C LEU A 488 -9.87 11.47 5.92
N GLN A 489 -9.53 11.41 4.64
CA GLN A 489 -8.93 12.53 3.92
C GLN A 489 -9.89 13.73 3.80
N ILE A 490 -11.17 13.49 3.51
CA ILE A 490 -12.20 14.54 3.47
C ILE A 490 -12.27 15.24 4.83
N VAL A 491 -12.34 14.47 5.93
CA VAL A 491 -12.42 15.01 7.29
C VAL A 491 -11.16 15.83 7.62
N LEU A 492 -9.97 15.29 7.38
CA LEU A 492 -8.70 15.97 7.66
C LEU A 492 -8.59 17.30 6.90
N GLU A 493 -9.04 17.34 5.64
CA GLU A 493 -8.95 18.55 4.81
C GLU A 493 -10.02 19.58 5.11
N ILE A 494 -11.25 19.18 5.45
CA ILE A 494 -12.28 20.13 5.91
C ILE A 494 -11.82 20.80 7.21
N ILE A 495 -11.33 20.00 8.17
CA ILE A 495 -10.77 20.54 9.41
C ILE A 495 -9.57 21.44 9.07
N GLY A 496 -8.66 20.98 8.21
CA GLY A 496 -7.49 21.72 7.77
C GLY A 496 -7.83 23.07 7.13
N PHE A 497 -8.86 23.12 6.29
CA PHE A 497 -9.36 24.33 5.64
C PHE A 497 -9.87 25.36 6.64
N VAL A 498 -10.60 24.93 7.68
CA VAL A 498 -11.06 25.82 8.76
C VAL A 498 -9.87 26.42 9.51
N PHE A 499 -8.84 25.62 9.80
CA PHE A 499 -7.63 26.10 10.46
C PHE A 499 -6.82 27.04 9.57
N VAL A 500 -6.63 26.72 8.28
CA VAL A 500 -5.91 27.60 7.35
C VAL A 500 -6.65 28.93 7.15
N SER A 501 -7.98 28.91 7.08
CA SER A 501 -8.80 30.13 6.98
C SER A 501 -8.60 31.05 8.20
N LYS A 502 -8.53 30.47 9.40
CA LYS A 502 -8.20 31.22 10.63
C LYS A 502 -6.75 31.73 10.61
N GLU A 503 -5.80 30.91 10.17
CA GLU A 503 -4.39 31.29 10.05
C GLU A 503 -4.21 32.47 9.09
N TYR A 504 -4.86 32.41 7.93
CA TYR A 504 -4.84 33.48 6.93
C TYR A 504 -5.43 34.80 7.46
N LEU A 505 -6.56 34.72 8.18
CA LEU A 505 -7.16 35.90 8.81
C LEU A 505 -6.22 36.54 9.83
N ILE A 506 -5.53 35.74 10.65
CA ILE A 506 -4.54 36.24 11.62
C ILE A 506 -3.40 36.95 10.90
N ILE A 507 -2.84 36.35 9.84
CA ILE A 507 -1.72 36.93 9.07
C ILE A 507 -2.14 38.28 8.46
N MET A 508 -3.32 38.34 7.82
CA MET A 508 -3.84 39.57 7.23
C MET A 508 -4.09 40.67 8.26
N LEU A 509 -4.60 40.32 9.45
CA LEU A 509 -4.84 41.29 10.53
C LEU A 509 -3.51 41.81 11.11
N THR A 510 -2.50 40.96 11.26
CA THR A 510 -1.17 41.40 11.73
C THR A 510 -0.48 42.32 10.72
N GLU A 511 -0.56 42.01 9.43
CA GLU A 511 0.05 42.83 8.37
C GLU A 511 -0.66 44.18 8.22
N SER A 512 -1.98 44.22 8.42
CA SER A 512 -2.74 45.47 8.46
C SER A 512 -2.44 46.34 9.68
N ALA A 513 -2.05 45.75 10.81
CA ALA A 513 -1.70 46.49 12.02
C ALA A 513 -0.31 47.14 11.92
N GLU A 514 0.61 46.53 11.17
CA GLU A 514 2.00 47.02 10.99
C GLU A 514 2.10 48.18 9.98
N ASN A 515 1.14 48.35 9.07
CA ASN A 515 1.13 49.42 8.04
C ASN A 515 -0.18 50.25 8.05
N PRO A 516 -0.40 51.12 9.05
CA PRO A 516 -1.64 51.90 9.18
C PRO A 516 -1.82 53.02 8.13
N THR A 517 -0.81 53.37 7.34
CA THR A 517 -0.81 54.55 6.46
C THR A 517 -1.24 54.27 5.00
N GLY A 518 -1.62 53.04 4.63
CA GLY A 518 -1.97 52.67 3.25
C GLY A 518 -3.48 52.56 2.97
N ALA A 519 -4.08 53.58 2.34
CA ALA A 519 -5.50 53.60 1.93
C ALA A 519 -5.94 52.45 0.99
N THR A 520 -5.00 51.72 0.38
CA THR A 520 -5.27 50.59 -0.54
C THR A 520 -5.57 49.25 0.16
N LEU A 521 -5.32 49.12 1.48
CA LEU A 521 -5.63 47.91 2.25
C LEU A 521 -7.14 47.75 2.57
N ASN A 522 -7.90 48.84 2.56
CA ASN A 522 -9.35 48.80 2.82
C ASN A 522 -10.13 47.99 1.79
N ALA A 523 -9.71 47.97 0.51
CA ALA A 523 -10.40 47.20 -0.52
C ALA A 523 -10.25 45.68 -0.32
N LYS A 524 -9.04 45.20 0.02
CA LYS A 524 -8.78 43.77 0.23
C LYS A 524 -9.44 43.23 1.51
N SER A 525 -9.46 44.02 2.59
CA SER A 525 -10.10 43.61 3.84
C SER A 525 -11.63 43.55 3.74
N VAL A 526 -12.24 44.45 2.95
CA VAL A 526 -13.70 44.48 2.70
C VAL A 526 -14.14 43.26 1.88
N ILE A 527 -13.41 42.92 0.81
CA ILE A 527 -13.74 41.74 -0.02
C ILE A 527 -13.67 40.45 0.81
N PHE A 528 -12.63 40.29 1.65
CA PHE A 528 -12.50 39.09 2.47
C PHE A 528 -13.54 39.02 3.59
N ARG A 529 -13.86 40.14 4.27
CA ARG A 529 -14.96 40.18 5.25
C ARG A 529 -16.29 39.80 4.60
N LYS A 530 -16.55 40.22 3.36
CA LYS A 530 -17.76 39.86 2.61
C LYS A 530 -17.79 38.35 2.33
N MET A 531 -16.68 37.78 1.84
CA MET A 531 -16.55 36.35 1.58
C MET A 531 -16.72 35.48 2.85
N CYS A 532 -16.11 35.87 3.97
CA CYS A 532 -16.34 35.20 5.26
C CYS A 532 -17.77 35.32 5.77
N LYS A 533 -18.45 36.46 5.54
CA LYS A 533 -19.85 36.66 5.91
C LYS A 533 -20.76 35.71 5.13
N GLU A 534 -20.49 35.54 3.83
CA GLU A 534 -21.26 34.63 2.97
C GLU A 534 -20.99 33.15 3.30
N ILE A 535 -19.74 32.76 3.56
CA ILE A 535 -19.42 31.39 4.02
C ILE A 535 -20.09 31.11 5.37
N LYS A 536 -20.05 32.06 6.30
CA LYS A 536 -20.71 31.90 7.61
C LYS A 536 -22.22 31.80 7.45
N SER A 537 -22.86 32.60 6.58
CA SER A 537 -24.30 32.48 6.35
C SER A 537 -24.66 31.16 5.68
N PHE A 538 -23.85 30.67 4.74
CA PHE A 538 -24.05 29.38 4.06
C PHE A 538 -23.92 28.19 5.02
N CYS A 539 -22.89 28.18 5.89
CA CYS A 539 -22.73 27.12 6.89
C CYS A 539 -23.84 27.16 7.95
N VAL A 540 -24.27 28.35 8.41
CA VAL A 540 -25.34 28.48 9.41
C VAL A 540 -26.71 28.13 8.83
N SER A 541 -26.99 28.48 7.56
CA SER A 541 -28.27 28.14 6.93
C SER A 541 -28.40 26.65 6.64
N ASN A 542 -27.30 25.99 6.26
CA ASN A 542 -27.30 24.56 5.95
C ASN A 542 -27.14 23.64 7.17
N TRP A 543 -26.80 24.17 8.35
CA TRP A 543 -26.83 23.41 9.61
C TRP A 543 -28.20 23.52 10.32
N LYS A 544 -28.99 24.57 10.05
CA LYS A 544 -30.36 24.70 10.57
C LYS A 544 -31.42 23.95 9.74
N ARG A 545 -31.09 23.55 8.51
CA ARG A 545 -31.84 22.56 7.73
C ARG A 545 -31.20 21.20 7.94
#